data_AF-A0A1H8XSE7-F1
#
_entry.id   AF-A0A1H8XSE7-F1
#
_cell.length_a   1.000
_cell.length_b   1.000
_cell.length_c   1.000
_cell.angle_alpha   90.00
_cell.angle_beta   90.00
_cell.angle_gamma   90.00
#
_symmetry.space_group_name_H-M   'P 1'
#
loop_
_entity.id
_entity.type
_entity.pdbx_description
1 polymer ?
#
loop_
_entity_poly.entity_id
_entity_poly.type
_entity_poly.pdbx_seq_one_letter_code
_entity_poly.pdbx_strand_id
1 'polypeptide(L)'
;MKNYIYSILLGITLITVSCKHNNLDDVGLIKNNAVSISGDGVVVAGVTKDNETVKVPFKISLSAAASKAFQVGITLNSDTVNQLIANGTLKNTIVLSNGAIDYPSVINVSYGSDTATGVAIVRLTALEANYGKNVAFAFKLTDPGKGNQVKASKSNIMVVLNTKQLIDEKDIHYLSIVNGGTIMSVDYKKNYTTSPAGITIPLIVNLSGQAGTAFNVHVKLNTDTINKLVSSKILPANSINLSPANFTIDTLIRVNSNSNTAQIRLQIGWPVFDANITANKKFAFAISLSAPTRHILHPTSSKIIVLVEPTVNLDNNSYITGNGTGLKAEYFSNNQQLDFDGRAPSLVRIDETIDFGGDWLPSSIVSNDNYSSRWTGEFLAPVRGEYIFYQTRWDDGARLFIDGKAVIDDFTTQWDLPSRFAKVTLERGKRYKIEADHRENVGGQQARLEYEVPSAGINGRRIVPKSQLFPAQ
;
A
#
# COMPACT_ATOMS: atom_id res chain seq x y z
N MET A 1 -14.01 -101.83 -83.78
CA MET A 1 -13.04 -101.13 -84.64
C MET A 1 -13.37 -99.64 -84.63
N LYS A 2 -12.42 -98.83 -84.15
CA LYS A 2 -12.11 -97.44 -84.56
C LYS A 2 -13.22 -96.39 -84.79
N ASN A 3 -12.90 -95.20 -84.23
CA ASN A 3 -13.22 -93.82 -84.68
C ASN A 3 -14.42 -93.15 -83.97
N TYR A 4 -14.21 -92.14 -83.11
CA TYR A 4 -13.65 -90.77 -83.26
C TYR A 4 -14.72 -89.72 -83.57
N ILE A 5 -14.77 -88.71 -82.70
CA ILE A 5 -15.23 -87.32 -82.88
C ILE A 5 -16.77 -87.12 -82.94
N TYR A 6 -17.33 -86.44 -81.92
CA TYR A 6 -18.05 -85.14 -82.01
C TYR A 6 -18.67 -84.76 -80.66
N SER A 7 -18.30 -83.55 -80.20
CA SER A 7 -19.09 -82.43 -79.65
C SER A 7 -20.46 -82.63 -78.97
N ILE A 8 -20.62 -81.87 -77.86
CA ILE A 8 -21.84 -81.26 -77.26
C ILE A 8 -22.69 -82.12 -76.30
N LEU A 9 -22.69 -81.76 -75.01
CA LEU A 9 -23.87 -81.56 -74.12
C LEU A 9 -23.35 -81.05 -72.74
N LEU A 10 -23.49 -79.78 -72.37
CA LEU A 10 -24.64 -79.15 -71.70
C LEU A 10 -25.04 -79.82 -70.36
N GLY A 11 -24.73 -79.14 -69.25
CA GLY A 11 -25.24 -79.46 -67.92
C GLY A 11 -24.29 -79.07 -66.78
N ILE A 12 -24.08 -77.78 -66.52
CA ILE A 12 -23.39 -77.32 -65.31
C ILE A 12 -24.44 -76.94 -64.26
N THR A 13 -24.54 -77.81 -63.25
CA THR A 13 -25.42 -77.71 -62.10
C THR A 13 -24.90 -76.65 -61.12
N LEU A 14 -25.75 -75.67 -60.81
CA LEU A 14 -25.51 -74.64 -59.80
C LEU A 14 -25.39 -75.27 -58.39
N ILE A 15 -24.21 -75.12 -57.77
CA ILE A 15 -24.01 -75.40 -56.35
C ILE A 15 -24.07 -74.07 -55.60
N THR A 16 -25.19 -73.81 -54.93
CA THR A 16 -25.38 -72.67 -54.05
C THR A 16 -24.77 -72.96 -52.67
N VAL A 17 -23.49 -72.67 -52.49
CA VAL A 17 -22.91 -72.51 -51.14
C VAL A 17 -23.23 -71.10 -50.67
N SER A 18 -24.40 -70.94 -50.04
CA SER A 18 -24.79 -69.71 -49.37
C SER A 18 -23.94 -69.54 -48.10
N CYS A 19 -23.18 -68.46 -48.04
CA CYS A 19 -22.50 -68.01 -46.84
C CYS A 19 -23.52 -67.87 -45.69
N LYS A 20 -23.27 -68.51 -44.55
CA LYS A 20 -24.01 -68.27 -43.31
C LYS A 20 -24.06 -66.76 -43.06
N HIS A 21 -25.26 -66.20 -43.08
CA HIS A 21 -25.53 -64.84 -42.61
C HIS A 21 -25.15 -64.82 -41.12
N ASN A 22 -24.21 -63.94 -40.75
CA ASN A 22 -23.97 -63.64 -39.35
C ASN A 22 -25.24 -63.00 -38.79
N ASN A 23 -25.82 -63.57 -37.74
CA ASN A 23 -26.91 -62.98 -36.96
C ASN A 23 -26.43 -61.68 -36.30
N LEU A 24 -26.49 -60.57 -37.03
CA LEU A 24 -26.29 -59.21 -36.51
C LEU A 24 -27.59 -58.41 -36.47
N ASP A 25 -28.73 -59.02 -36.77
CA ASP A 25 -30.02 -58.33 -36.92
C ASP A 25 -30.88 -58.29 -35.66
N ASP A 26 -30.31 -58.48 -34.47
CA ASP A 26 -31.09 -58.36 -33.22
C ASP A 26 -30.36 -57.58 -32.12
N VAL A 27 -29.65 -56.51 -32.50
CA VAL A 27 -29.36 -55.44 -31.53
C VAL A 27 -30.61 -54.58 -31.40
N GLY A 28 -31.62 -55.10 -30.69
CA GLY A 28 -32.78 -54.31 -30.31
C GLY A 28 -32.33 -52.99 -29.68
N LEU A 29 -32.94 -51.87 -30.10
CA LEU A 29 -32.65 -50.57 -29.51
C LEU A 29 -32.77 -50.68 -27.98
N ILE A 30 -31.69 -50.36 -27.24
CA ILE A 30 -31.74 -50.34 -25.78
C ILE A 30 -32.87 -49.40 -25.37
N LYS A 31 -33.96 -49.98 -24.87
CA LYS A 31 -35.13 -49.25 -24.38
C LYS A 31 -34.69 -48.49 -23.14
N ASN A 32 -34.96 -47.18 -23.09
CA ASN A 32 -34.64 -46.41 -21.90
C ASN A 32 -35.69 -46.68 -20.82
N ASN A 33 -35.26 -47.20 -19.68
CA ASN A 33 -36.09 -47.31 -18.49
C ASN A 33 -35.81 -46.06 -17.65
N ALA A 34 -36.78 -45.15 -17.61
CA ALA A 34 -36.64 -43.91 -16.86
C ALA A 34 -36.43 -44.21 -15.37
N VAL A 35 -35.44 -43.55 -14.76
CA VAL A 35 -35.11 -43.65 -13.33
C VAL A 35 -35.42 -42.36 -12.61
N SER A 36 -35.61 -42.46 -11.29
CA SER A 36 -35.72 -41.31 -10.40
C SER A 36 -34.37 -40.95 -9.80
N ILE A 37 -33.97 -39.68 -9.87
CA ILE A 37 -32.70 -39.16 -9.32
C ILE A 37 -32.96 -38.50 -7.97
N SER A 38 -32.11 -38.80 -6.98
CA SER A 38 -32.10 -38.18 -5.66
C SER A 38 -30.73 -37.58 -5.34
N GLY A 39 -30.71 -36.43 -4.69
CA GLY A 39 -29.50 -35.90 -4.05
C GLY A 39 -29.23 -36.64 -2.74
N ASP A 40 -27.99 -37.13 -2.58
CA ASP A 40 -27.57 -37.90 -1.39
C ASP A 40 -26.56 -37.14 -0.51
N GLY A 41 -26.22 -35.90 -0.88
CA GLY A 41 -25.35 -35.03 -0.08
C GLY A 41 -23.86 -35.28 -0.30
N VAL A 42 -23.06 -35.01 0.72
CA VAL A 42 -21.58 -35.04 0.68
C VAL A 42 -21.04 -36.47 0.80
N VAL A 43 -20.02 -36.78 0.01
CA VAL A 43 -19.20 -37.98 0.20
C VAL A 43 -18.06 -37.64 1.16
N VAL A 44 -18.32 -37.77 2.47
CA VAL A 44 -17.45 -37.26 3.54
C VAL A 44 -16.01 -37.79 3.45
N ALA A 45 -15.82 -39.06 3.07
CA ALA A 45 -14.49 -39.67 2.93
C ALA A 45 -13.65 -39.11 1.78
N GLY A 46 -14.24 -38.35 0.85
CA GLY A 46 -13.56 -37.76 -0.31
C GLY A 46 -13.25 -36.28 -0.17
N VAL A 47 -13.53 -35.65 0.97
CA VAL A 47 -13.24 -34.23 1.17
C VAL A 47 -11.73 -34.04 1.32
N THR A 48 -11.11 -33.29 0.40
CA THR A 48 -9.66 -33.02 0.40
C THR A 48 -9.39 -31.52 0.44
N LYS A 49 -8.40 -31.11 1.24
CA LYS A 49 -7.96 -29.72 1.39
C LYS A 49 -6.60 -29.51 0.70
N ASP A 50 -6.44 -28.38 0.02
CA ASP A 50 -5.15 -27.79 -0.34
C ASP A 50 -5.00 -26.38 0.27
N ASN A 51 -3.97 -25.64 -0.12
CA ASN A 51 -3.68 -24.32 0.48
C ASN A 51 -4.70 -23.22 0.12
N GLU A 52 -5.54 -23.41 -0.90
CA GLU A 52 -6.47 -22.38 -1.36
C GLU A 52 -7.93 -22.83 -1.34
N THR A 53 -8.18 -24.14 -1.40
CA THR A 53 -9.50 -24.71 -1.61
C THR A 53 -9.72 -26.02 -0.84
N VAL A 54 -11.00 -26.33 -0.65
CA VAL A 54 -11.49 -27.62 -0.17
C VAL A 54 -12.38 -28.22 -1.25
N LYS A 55 -11.99 -29.39 -1.75
CA LYS A 55 -12.79 -30.16 -2.71
C LYS A 55 -13.78 -31.01 -1.95
N VAL A 56 -15.05 -30.85 -2.28
CA VAL A 56 -16.19 -31.47 -1.61
C VAL A 56 -16.93 -32.31 -2.64
N PRO A 57 -16.62 -33.62 -2.73
CA PRO A 57 -17.39 -34.51 -3.58
C PRO A 57 -18.80 -34.69 -3.02
N PHE A 58 -19.78 -34.67 -3.91
CA PHE A 58 -21.18 -34.90 -3.58
C PHE A 58 -21.78 -35.93 -4.54
N LYS A 59 -22.82 -36.62 -4.08
CA LYS A 59 -23.39 -37.78 -4.77
C LYS A 59 -24.84 -37.57 -5.14
N ILE A 60 -25.20 -38.07 -6.32
CA ILE A 60 -26.58 -38.40 -6.69
C ILE A 60 -26.74 -39.91 -6.81
N SER A 61 -27.94 -40.38 -6.47
CA SER A 61 -28.32 -41.79 -6.60
C SER A 61 -29.57 -41.92 -7.47
N LEU A 62 -29.64 -43.03 -8.19
CA LEU A 62 -30.72 -43.40 -9.07
C LEU A 62 -31.56 -44.51 -8.43
N SER A 63 -32.84 -44.60 -8.79
CA SER A 63 -33.71 -45.70 -8.34
C SER A 63 -33.33 -47.08 -8.90
N ALA A 64 -32.54 -47.12 -9.97
CA ALA A 64 -31.98 -48.32 -10.60
C ALA A 64 -30.77 -47.93 -11.48
N ALA A 65 -30.01 -48.91 -11.95
CA ALA A 65 -28.90 -48.69 -12.88
C ALA A 65 -29.36 -48.00 -14.18
N ALA A 66 -28.61 -47.01 -14.65
CA ALA A 66 -28.94 -46.22 -15.83
C ALA A 66 -28.90 -47.07 -17.11
N SER A 67 -30.02 -47.15 -17.83
CA SER A 67 -30.10 -47.85 -19.13
C SER A 67 -29.44 -47.09 -20.28
N LYS A 68 -29.12 -45.80 -20.11
CA LYS A 68 -28.36 -44.96 -21.05
C LYS A 68 -27.55 -43.94 -20.26
N ALA A 69 -26.42 -43.48 -20.80
CA ALA A 69 -25.73 -42.33 -20.23
C ALA A 69 -26.56 -41.04 -20.42
N PHE A 70 -26.58 -40.17 -19.40
CA PHE A 70 -27.30 -38.90 -19.43
C PHE A 70 -26.65 -37.86 -18.51
N GLN A 71 -27.15 -36.63 -18.56
CA GLN A 71 -26.71 -35.53 -17.71
C GLN A 71 -27.84 -35.08 -16.79
N VAL A 72 -27.47 -34.63 -15.60
CA VAL A 72 -28.36 -33.97 -14.64
C VAL A 72 -27.83 -32.56 -14.42
N GLY A 73 -28.65 -31.55 -14.67
CA GLY A 73 -28.31 -30.16 -14.40
C GLY A 73 -28.26 -29.87 -12.91
N ILE A 74 -27.37 -28.97 -12.50
CA ILE A 74 -27.32 -28.48 -11.11
C ILE A 74 -27.20 -26.97 -11.04
N THR A 75 -27.93 -26.37 -10.10
CA THR A 75 -27.90 -24.92 -9.83
C THR A 75 -27.79 -24.66 -8.33
N LEU A 76 -27.06 -23.62 -7.93
CA LEU A 76 -26.96 -23.24 -6.52
C LEU A 76 -28.32 -22.78 -5.99
N ASN A 77 -28.70 -23.26 -4.81
CA ASN A 77 -29.98 -22.99 -4.16
C ASN A 77 -29.75 -22.51 -2.71
N SER A 78 -29.37 -21.24 -2.58
CA SER A 78 -29.10 -20.62 -1.27
C SER A 78 -30.38 -20.47 -0.42
N ASP A 79 -31.55 -20.36 -1.04
CA ASP A 79 -32.83 -20.15 -0.33
C ASP A 79 -33.19 -21.32 0.57
N THR A 80 -32.95 -22.55 0.11
CA THR A 80 -33.20 -23.74 0.93
C THR A 80 -32.33 -23.75 2.19
N VAL A 81 -31.07 -23.33 2.08
CA VAL A 81 -30.17 -23.22 3.24
C VAL A 81 -30.67 -22.13 4.19
N ASN A 82 -31.02 -20.96 3.67
CA ASN A 82 -31.54 -19.84 4.46
C ASN A 82 -32.82 -20.21 5.22
N GLN A 83 -33.76 -20.91 4.58
CA GLN A 83 -34.98 -21.37 5.22
C GLN A 83 -34.69 -22.35 6.37
N LEU A 84 -33.74 -23.27 6.20
CA LEU A 84 -33.34 -24.23 7.23
C LEU A 84 -32.57 -23.57 8.39
N ILE A 85 -31.86 -22.47 8.14
CA ILE A 85 -31.27 -21.65 9.21
C ILE A 85 -32.38 -20.91 9.96
N ALA A 86 -33.30 -20.26 9.24
CA ALA A 86 -34.38 -19.46 9.83
C ALA A 86 -35.34 -20.30 10.68
N ASN A 87 -35.62 -21.54 10.29
CA ASN A 87 -36.47 -22.44 11.06
C ASN A 87 -35.73 -23.22 12.18
N GLY A 88 -34.43 -22.97 12.37
CA GLY A 88 -33.63 -23.57 13.43
C GLY A 88 -33.15 -25.00 13.19
N THR A 89 -33.39 -25.57 12.00
CA THR A 89 -32.88 -26.90 11.62
C THR A 89 -31.35 -26.88 11.52
N LEU A 90 -30.79 -25.86 10.86
CA LEU A 90 -29.35 -25.64 10.77
C LEU A 90 -28.90 -24.63 11.82
N LYS A 91 -28.42 -25.13 12.96
CA LYS A 91 -27.86 -24.31 14.04
C LYS A 91 -26.41 -23.94 13.77
N ASN A 92 -25.96 -22.78 14.26
CA ASN A 92 -24.58 -22.30 14.12
C ASN A 92 -24.05 -22.39 12.68
N THR A 93 -24.89 -22.12 11.68
CA THR A 93 -24.58 -22.35 10.26
C THR A 93 -24.65 -21.03 9.47
N ILE A 94 -23.70 -20.84 8.56
CA ILE A 94 -23.66 -19.72 7.61
C ILE A 94 -23.82 -20.27 6.19
N VAL A 95 -24.68 -19.65 5.38
CA VAL A 95 -24.77 -19.96 3.95
C VAL A 95 -23.54 -19.42 3.21
N LEU A 96 -22.90 -20.24 2.38
CA LEU A 96 -21.83 -19.77 1.50
C LEU A 96 -22.41 -19.06 0.28
N SER A 97 -21.78 -17.96 -0.11
CA SER A 97 -22.15 -17.21 -1.31
C SER A 97 -21.64 -17.89 -2.58
N ASN A 98 -22.25 -17.55 -3.73
CA ASN A 98 -21.85 -18.09 -5.03
C ASN A 98 -20.35 -17.88 -5.33
N GLY A 99 -19.79 -16.72 -4.96
CA GLY A 99 -18.36 -16.43 -5.19
C GLY A 99 -17.39 -17.25 -4.34
N ALA A 100 -17.89 -18.02 -3.36
CA ALA A 100 -17.07 -18.89 -2.52
C ALA A 100 -16.99 -20.33 -3.04
N ILE A 101 -17.76 -20.69 -4.07
CA ILE A 101 -17.97 -22.08 -4.50
C ILE A 101 -17.90 -22.17 -6.02
N ASP A 102 -16.93 -22.93 -6.54
CA ASP A 102 -16.89 -23.34 -7.94
C ASP A 102 -17.47 -24.76 -8.06
N TYR A 103 -18.38 -24.99 -9.00
CA TYR A 103 -19.07 -26.28 -9.16
C TYR A 103 -19.43 -26.54 -10.64
N PRO A 104 -19.54 -27.82 -11.07
CA PRO A 104 -19.93 -28.12 -12.44
C PRO A 104 -21.40 -27.76 -12.68
N SER A 105 -21.79 -27.32 -13.87
CA SER A 105 -23.21 -27.07 -14.18
C SER A 105 -24.03 -28.35 -14.41
N VAL A 106 -23.36 -29.48 -14.63
CA VAL A 106 -23.97 -30.79 -14.90
C VAL A 106 -23.20 -31.92 -14.22
N ILE A 107 -23.90 -33.00 -13.88
CA ILE A 107 -23.33 -34.28 -13.45
C ILE A 107 -23.53 -35.29 -14.57
N ASN A 108 -22.45 -35.96 -15.01
CA ASN A 108 -22.52 -37.03 -16.00
C ASN A 108 -22.85 -38.35 -15.31
N VAL A 109 -23.91 -39.03 -15.77
CA VAL A 109 -24.30 -40.36 -15.32
C VAL A 109 -23.92 -41.38 -16.39
N SER A 110 -23.04 -42.32 -16.04
CA SER A 110 -22.59 -43.38 -16.94
C SER A 110 -23.65 -44.48 -17.11
N TYR A 111 -23.66 -45.14 -18.27
CA TYR A 111 -24.44 -46.35 -18.50
C TYR A 111 -24.11 -47.42 -17.46
N GLY A 112 -25.12 -48.12 -16.96
CA GLY A 112 -24.99 -49.17 -15.96
C GLY A 112 -24.75 -48.67 -14.53
N SER A 113 -24.54 -47.37 -14.32
CA SER A 113 -24.33 -46.82 -12.98
C SER A 113 -25.66 -46.53 -12.28
N ASP A 114 -25.73 -46.83 -10.99
CA ASP A 114 -26.83 -46.44 -10.10
C ASP A 114 -26.53 -45.13 -9.35
N THR A 115 -25.33 -44.58 -9.53
CA THR A 115 -24.84 -43.39 -8.82
C THR A 115 -23.97 -42.52 -9.72
N ALA A 116 -23.83 -41.24 -9.37
CA ALA A 116 -22.85 -40.35 -9.99
C ALA A 116 -22.38 -39.30 -8.99
N THR A 117 -21.19 -38.76 -9.21
CA THR A 117 -20.57 -37.78 -8.31
C THR A 117 -20.22 -36.49 -9.04
N GLY A 118 -20.43 -35.37 -8.38
CA GLY A 118 -19.83 -34.08 -8.73
C GLY A 118 -18.84 -33.63 -7.65
N VAL A 119 -18.05 -32.61 -7.93
CA VAL A 119 -17.12 -32.02 -6.95
C VAL A 119 -17.36 -30.52 -6.90
N ALA A 120 -17.69 -30.01 -5.72
CA ALA A 120 -17.69 -28.57 -5.45
C ALA A 120 -16.33 -28.17 -4.89
N ILE A 121 -15.78 -27.05 -5.35
CA ILE A 121 -14.52 -26.49 -4.88
C ILE A 121 -14.87 -25.26 -4.05
N VAL A 122 -14.67 -25.36 -2.73
CA VAL A 122 -14.95 -24.28 -1.79
C VAL A 122 -13.67 -23.54 -1.48
N ARG A 123 -13.68 -22.21 -1.56
CA ARG A 123 -12.50 -21.39 -1.22
C ARG A 123 -12.16 -21.52 0.26
N LEU A 124 -10.91 -21.83 0.58
CA LEU A 124 -10.43 -21.99 1.96
C LEU A 124 -10.63 -20.71 2.76
N THR A 125 -10.39 -19.54 2.16
CA THR A 125 -10.61 -18.24 2.81
C THR A 125 -12.06 -18.02 3.27
N ALA A 126 -13.04 -18.59 2.56
CA ALA A 126 -14.45 -18.49 2.96
C ALA A 126 -14.76 -19.41 4.16
N LEU A 127 -14.05 -20.54 4.27
CA LEU A 127 -14.12 -21.42 5.43
C LEU A 127 -13.44 -20.79 6.65
N GLU A 128 -12.24 -20.24 6.47
CA GLU A 128 -11.49 -19.51 7.51
C GLU A 128 -12.31 -18.33 8.06
N ALA A 129 -12.98 -17.56 7.20
CA ALA A 129 -13.87 -16.44 7.59
C ALA A 129 -15.02 -16.84 8.49
N ASN A 130 -15.37 -18.12 8.50
CA ASN A 130 -16.46 -18.69 9.28
C ASN A 130 -15.95 -19.76 10.26
N TYR A 131 -14.65 -19.75 10.60
CA TYR A 131 -14.07 -20.71 11.52
C TYR A 131 -14.83 -20.74 12.86
N GLY A 132 -15.13 -21.94 13.36
CA GLY A 132 -15.97 -22.16 14.53
C GLY A 132 -17.47 -22.27 14.27
N LYS A 133 -17.90 -22.04 13.03
CA LYS A 133 -19.28 -22.25 12.57
C LYS A 133 -19.35 -23.41 11.57
N ASN A 134 -20.55 -23.91 11.34
CA ASN A 134 -20.83 -24.71 10.15
C ASN A 134 -20.99 -23.75 8.97
N VAL A 135 -20.61 -24.20 7.79
CA VAL A 135 -20.95 -23.53 6.54
C VAL A 135 -21.78 -24.46 5.68
N ALA A 136 -22.72 -23.92 4.92
CA ALA A 136 -23.62 -24.72 4.11
C ALA A 136 -23.91 -24.11 2.74
N PHE A 137 -24.17 -24.99 1.78
CA PHE A 137 -24.69 -24.66 0.46
C PHE A 137 -25.53 -25.82 -0.05
N ALA A 138 -26.43 -25.54 -1.00
CA ALA A 138 -27.25 -26.58 -1.61
C ALA A 138 -27.25 -26.45 -3.12
N PHE A 139 -27.33 -27.59 -3.82
CA PHE A 139 -27.56 -27.63 -5.26
C PHE A 139 -28.95 -28.19 -5.54
N LYS A 140 -29.71 -27.52 -6.38
CA LYS A 140 -30.97 -28.03 -6.94
C LYS A 140 -30.66 -28.85 -8.18
N LEU A 141 -31.18 -30.08 -8.23
CA LEU A 141 -31.15 -30.93 -9.41
C LEU A 141 -32.20 -30.47 -10.42
N THR A 142 -31.81 -30.32 -11.69
CA THR A 142 -32.69 -29.86 -12.77
C THR A 142 -32.52 -30.72 -14.02
N ASP A 143 -33.59 -30.80 -14.80
CA ASP A 143 -33.61 -31.27 -16.20
C ASP A 143 -32.80 -32.56 -16.49
N PRO A 144 -33.04 -33.66 -15.76
CA PRO A 144 -32.34 -34.92 -16.02
C PRO A 144 -32.69 -35.42 -17.43
N GLY A 145 -31.65 -35.70 -18.23
CA GLY A 145 -31.81 -36.10 -19.62
C GLY A 145 -32.51 -37.45 -19.80
N LYS A 146 -32.88 -37.74 -21.06
CA LYS A 146 -33.42 -39.05 -21.52
C LYS A 146 -34.75 -39.47 -20.85
N GLY A 147 -35.55 -38.53 -20.36
CA GLY A 147 -36.88 -38.81 -19.80
C GLY A 147 -36.85 -39.33 -18.35
N ASN A 148 -35.69 -39.22 -17.69
CA ASN A 148 -35.58 -39.45 -16.25
C ASN A 148 -36.24 -38.30 -15.47
N GLN A 149 -36.42 -38.46 -14.16
CA GLN A 149 -37.08 -37.45 -13.33
C GLN A 149 -36.39 -37.25 -11.98
N VAL A 150 -36.36 -36.01 -11.49
CA VAL A 150 -35.87 -35.71 -10.13
C VAL A 150 -36.95 -36.11 -9.13
N LYS A 151 -36.56 -36.83 -8.07
CA LYS A 151 -37.45 -37.14 -6.95
C LYS A 151 -37.78 -35.86 -6.19
N ALA A 152 -39.05 -35.45 -6.17
CA ALA A 152 -39.47 -34.16 -5.58
C ALA A 152 -38.95 -33.95 -4.14
N SER A 153 -39.04 -34.98 -3.28
CA SER A 153 -38.61 -34.92 -1.88
C SER A 153 -37.09 -34.92 -1.67
N LYS A 154 -36.30 -35.20 -2.71
CA LYS A 154 -34.82 -35.22 -2.68
C LYS A 154 -34.23 -34.46 -3.87
N SER A 155 -34.88 -33.36 -4.25
CA SER A 155 -34.48 -32.53 -5.39
C SER A 155 -33.28 -31.63 -5.12
N ASN A 156 -32.81 -31.56 -3.87
CA ASN A 156 -31.65 -30.78 -3.48
C ASN A 156 -30.55 -31.67 -2.89
N ILE A 157 -29.31 -31.38 -3.24
CA ILE A 157 -28.11 -31.88 -2.58
C ILE A 157 -27.73 -30.84 -1.52
N MET A 158 -27.84 -31.20 -0.25
CA MET A 158 -27.40 -30.34 0.86
C MET A 158 -25.96 -30.65 1.23
N VAL A 159 -25.14 -29.62 1.37
CA VAL A 159 -23.77 -29.70 1.86
C VAL A 159 -23.65 -28.86 3.11
N VAL A 160 -23.23 -29.50 4.21
CA VAL A 160 -22.90 -28.82 5.47
C VAL A 160 -21.51 -29.25 5.89
N LEU A 161 -20.64 -28.29 6.13
CA LEU A 161 -19.24 -28.51 6.47
C LEU A 161 -18.96 -27.87 7.83
N ASN A 162 -18.36 -28.63 8.74
CA ASN A 162 -17.88 -28.10 10.01
C ASN A 162 -16.47 -27.55 9.82
N THR A 163 -16.30 -26.23 9.97
CA THR A 163 -15.00 -25.58 9.74
C THR A 163 -13.90 -26.06 10.69
N LYS A 164 -14.23 -26.41 11.94
CA LYS A 164 -13.26 -26.96 12.92
C LYS A 164 -12.78 -28.37 12.60
N GLN A 165 -13.55 -29.12 11.81
CA GLN A 165 -13.14 -30.45 11.35
C GLN A 165 -12.25 -30.38 10.11
N LEU A 166 -12.31 -29.26 9.37
CA LEU A 166 -11.57 -29.08 8.12
C LEU A 166 -10.26 -28.29 8.30
N ILE A 167 -10.20 -27.42 9.31
CA ILE A 167 -9.11 -26.47 9.51
C ILE A 167 -8.66 -26.54 10.97
N ASP A 168 -7.36 -26.72 11.19
CA ASP A 168 -6.76 -26.48 12.50
C ASP A 168 -6.58 -24.98 12.71
N GLU A 169 -6.85 -24.47 13.91
CA GLU A 169 -6.76 -23.04 14.22
C GLU A 169 -5.38 -22.43 13.92
N LYS A 170 -4.32 -23.21 14.13
CA LYS A 170 -2.92 -22.83 13.84
C LYS A 170 -2.62 -22.69 12.35
N ASP A 171 -3.42 -23.31 11.48
CA ASP A 171 -3.24 -23.30 10.03
C ASP A 171 -4.05 -22.18 9.37
N ILE A 172 -4.79 -21.39 10.15
CA ILE A 172 -5.58 -20.27 9.64
C ILE A 172 -4.66 -19.14 9.20
N HIS A 173 -4.91 -18.64 7.99
CA HIS A 173 -4.20 -17.51 7.42
C HIS A 173 -4.78 -16.19 7.95
N TYR A 174 -4.12 -15.64 8.96
CA TYR A 174 -4.47 -14.38 9.60
C TYR A 174 -3.70 -13.21 9.00
N LEU A 175 -4.44 -12.12 8.76
CA LEU A 175 -3.90 -10.79 8.55
C LEU A 175 -3.72 -10.09 9.89
N SER A 176 -2.52 -9.58 10.09
CA SER A 176 -2.08 -8.89 11.29
C SER A 176 -1.26 -7.67 10.93
N ILE A 177 -1.00 -6.82 11.92
CA ILE A 177 0.05 -5.83 11.88
C ILE A 177 1.21 -6.43 12.69
N VAL A 178 2.46 -6.28 12.23
CA VAL A 178 3.63 -6.67 13.03
C VAL A 178 3.62 -5.86 14.34
N ASN A 179 3.79 -6.56 15.48
CA ASN A 179 3.55 -6.02 16.83
C ASN A 179 2.09 -5.57 17.08
N GLY A 180 1.14 -6.06 16.30
CA GLY A 180 -0.28 -5.82 16.53
C GLY A 180 -0.74 -6.46 17.85
N GLY A 181 -1.74 -5.83 18.47
CA GLY A 181 -2.25 -6.16 19.78
C GLY A 181 -1.52 -5.43 20.91
N THR A 182 -0.48 -4.64 20.59
CA THR A 182 0.32 -3.91 21.56
C THR A 182 0.28 -2.39 21.32
N ILE A 183 0.96 -1.66 22.20
CA ILE A 183 1.32 -0.25 22.01
C ILE A 183 2.76 -0.22 21.50
N MET A 184 2.96 0.38 20.34
CA MET A 184 4.27 0.65 19.75
C MET A 184 4.66 2.09 20.07
N SER A 185 5.71 2.27 20.86
CA SER A 185 6.33 3.59 21.07
C SER A 185 7.22 3.94 19.87
N VAL A 186 7.12 5.17 19.37
CA VAL A 186 8.03 5.69 18.35
C VAL A 186 9.27 6.23 19.03
N ASP A 187 10.39 5.57 18.76
CA ASP A 187 11.67 5.76 19.45
C ASP A 187 12.72 6.33 18.50
N TYR A 188 13.57 7.22 19.02
CA TYR A 188 14.66 7.85 18.27
C TYR A 188 15.45 6.87 17.39
N LYS A 189 15.46 7.13 16.07
CA LYS A 189 16.19 6.36 15.05
C LYS A 189 15.90 4.85 14.99
N LYS A 190 14.77 4.36 15.53
CA LYS A 190 14.44 2.92 15.50
C LYS A 190 13.35 2.56 14.49
N ASN A 191 12.19 3.20 14.59
CA ASN A 191 10.96 2.74 13.94
C ASN A 191 10.30 3.83 13.08
N TYR A 192 11.11 4.74 12.55
CA TYR A 192 10.71 5.76 11.59
C TYR A 192 11.87 6.12 10.67
N THR A 193 11.55 6.72 9.52
CA THR A 193 12.50 7.39 8.63
C THR A 193 12.24 8.89 8.62
N THR A 194 13.28 9.71 8.48
CA THR A 194 13.17 11.17 8.42
C THR A 194 13.19 11.70 6.99
N SER A 195 12.49 12.81 6.76
CA SER A 195 12.62 13.62 5.55
C SER A 195 12.57 15.11 5.92
N PRO A 196 12.88 16.02 4.97
CA PRO A 196 12.50 17.43 5.06
C PRO A 196 11.14 17.75 5.65
N ALA A 197 10.12 16.97 5.30
CA ALA A 197 8.73 17.29 5.60
C ALA A 197 8.32 16.81 6.99
N GLY A 198 9.00 15.79 7.54
CA GLY A 198 8.59 15.15 8.78
C GLY A 198 9.20 13.76 8.96
N ILE A 199 8.48 12.90 9.67
CA ILE A 199 8.80 11.47 9.78
C ILE A 199 7.79 10.61 9.03
N THR A 200 8.22 9.42 8.63
CA THR A 200 7.35 8.33 8.19
C THR A 200 7.57 7.11 9.08
N ILE A 201 6.50 6.64 9.72
CA ILE A 201 6.47 5.44 10.55
C ILE A 201 5.91 4.30 9.68
N PRO A 202 6.73 3.29 9.31
CA PRO A 202 6.25 2.13 8.57
C PRO A 202 5.58 1.13 9.52
N LEU A 203 4.31 0.79 9.25
CA LEU A 203 3.62 -0.32 9.92
C LEU A 203 3.47 -1.46 8.92
N ILE A 204 3.84 -2.67 9.31
CA ILE A 204 3.87 -3.82 8.38
C ILE A 204 2.60 -4.64 8.56
N VAL A 205 1.80 -4.75 7.51
CA VAL A 205 0.75 -5.76 7.39
C VAL A 205 1.44 -7.10 7.11
N ASN A 206 1.05 -8.13 7.84
CA ASN A 206 1.61 -9.48 7.75
C ASN A 206 0.48 -10.52 7.58
N LEU A 207 0.62 -11.38 6.57
CA LEU A 207 -0.16 -12.58 6.36
C LEU A 207 0.60 -13.78 6.97
N SER A 208 -0.05 -14.53 7.87
CA SER A 208 0.49 -15.82 8.32
C SER A 208 0.33 -16.88 7.24
N GLY A 209 1.24 -17.86 7.21
CA GLY A 209 1.19 -18.97 6.25
C GLY A 209 1.84 -18.64 4.91
N GLN A 210 1.38 -19.32 3.86
CA GLN A 210 1.96 -19.21 2.53
C GLN A 210 1.37 -18.04 1.74
N ALA A 211 2.22 -17.37 0.98
CA ALA A 211 1.79 -16.27 0.13
C ALA A 211 0.95 -16.80 -1.04
N GLY A 212 -0.13 -16.08 -1.38
CA GLY A 212 -1.03 -16.44 -2.47
C GLY A 212 -1.20 -15.31 -3.48
N THR A 213 -2.35 -15.27 -4.12
CA THR A 213 -2.73 -14.18 -5.04
C THR A 213 -2.86 -12.84 -4.31
N ALA A 214 -2.58 -11.74 -5.01
CA ALA A 214 -2.76 -10.39 -4.47
C ALA A 214 -4.17 -10.12 -3.92
N PHE A 215 -4.24 -9.28 -2.88
CA PHE A 215 -5.48 -8.82 -2.26
C PHE A 215 -5.32 -7.41 -1.68
N ASN A 216 -6.44 -6.79 -1.32
CA ASN A 216 -6.45 -5.48 -0.68
C ASN A 216 -6.96 -5.58 0.75
N VAL A 217 -6.50 -4.70 1.62
CA VAL A 217 -6.99 -4.52 2.98
C VAL A 217 -7.11 -3.03 3.31
N HIS A 218 -8.19 -2.64 3.96
CA HIS A 218 -8.40 -1.27 4.39
C HIS A 218 -7.76 -1.03 5.76
N VAL A 219 -7.38 0.22 6.01
CA VAL A 219 -6.85 0.70 7.28
C VAL A 219 -7.84 1.71 7.85
N LYS A 220 -8.28 1.45 9.09
CA LYS A 220 -9.22 2.31 9.81
C LYS A 220 -8.53 2.94 11.02
N LEU A 221 -8.77 4.23 11.21
CA LEU A 221 -8.43 4.97 12.42
C LEU A 221 -9.60 4.91 13.40
N ASN A 222 -9.32 4.53 14.64
CA ASN A 222 -10.31 4.36 15.70
C ASN A 222 -10.15 5.48 16.74
N THR A 223 -10.48 6.71 16.34
CA THR A 223 -10.25 7.96 17.09
C THR A 223 -10.78 7.93 18.53
N ASP A 224 -11.91 7.25 18.78
CA ASP A 224 -12.53 7.17 20.11
C ASP A 224 -11.74 6.29 21.09
N THR A 225 -10.81 5.47 20.59
CA THR A 225 -10.04 4.53 21.41
C THR A 225 -9.05 5.24 22.31
N ILE A 226 -8.42 6.32 21.82
CA ILE A 226 -7.34 6.99 22.54
C ILE A 226 -7.86 7.59 23.86
N ASN A 227 -8.98 8.31 23.83
CA ASN A 227 -9.58 8.89 25.03
C ASN A 227 -9.95 7.83 26.07
N LYS A 228 -10.43 6.65 25.62
CA LYS A 228 -10.72 5.51 26.50
C LYS A 228 -9.46 4.92 27.13
N LEU A 229 -8.37 4.82 26.37
CA LEU A 229 -7.10 4.30 26.88
C LEU A 229 -6.43 5.27 27.86
N VAL A 230 -6.58 6.58 27.64
CA VAL A 230 -6.14 7.62 28.57
C VAL A 230 -6.95 7.58 29.86
N SER A 231 -8.28 7.51 29.79
CA SER A 231 -9.13 7.42 31.00
C SER A 231 -8.89 6.14 31.80
N SER A 232 -8.54 5.05 31.11
CA SER A 232 -8.17 3.76 31.72
C SER A 232 -6.71 3.70 32.20
N LYS A 233 -5.93 4.79 32.09
CA LYS A 233 -4.51 4.88 32.47
C LYS A 233 -3.57 3.91 31.73
N ILE A 234 -4.00 3.41 30.57
CA ILE A 234 -3.17 2.57 29.69
C ILE A 234 -2.22 3.44 28.86
N LEU A 235 -2.70 4.62 28.42
CA LEU A 235 -1.87 5.65 27.80
C LEU A 235 -1.57 6.77 28.79
N PRO A 236 -0.44 7.48 28.63
CA PRO A 236 -0.12 8.68 29.40
C PRO A 236 -1.26 9.72 29.38
N ALA A 237 -1.44 10.43 30.49
CA ALA A 237 -2.51 11.43 30.64
C ALA A 237 -2.43 12.59 29.62
N ASN A 238 -1.24 12.84 29.06
CA ASN A 238 -1.03 13.86 28.03
C ASN A 238 -1.08 13.31 26.60
N SER A 239 -1.48 12.05 26.40
CA SER A 239 -1.73 11.49 25.08
C SER A 239 -3.03 12.03 24.48
N ILE A 240 -2.96 12.46 23.21
CA ILE A 240 -4.10 12.98 22.45
C ILE A 240 -4.31 12.18 21.17
N ASN A 241 -5.56 12.16 20.69
CA ASN A 241 -5.84 11.79 19.31
C ASN A 241 -5.50 12.99 18.41
N LEU A 242 -4.59 12.80 17.45
CA LEU A 242 -4.19 13.87 16.54
C LEU A 242 -5.29 14.12 15.50
N SER A 243 -5.52 15.39 15.12
CA SER A 243 -6.46 15.74 14.04
C SER A 243 -6.03 15.12 12.71
N PRO A 244 -6.94 14.55 11.89
CA PRO A 244 -6.63 14.03 10.55
C PRO A 244 -5.97 15.03 9.59
N ALA A 245 -6.06 16.35 9.86
CA ALA A 245 -5.38 17.36 9.06
C ALA A 245 -3.85 17.43 9.31
N ASN A 246 -3.37 16.83 10.41
CA ASN A 246 -1.98 16.95 10.88
C ASN A 246 -1.13 15.71 10.56
N PHE A 247 -1.66 14.72 9.84
CA PHE A 247 -0.92 13.54 9.43
C PHE A 247 -1.55 12.92 8.19
N THR A 248 -0.79 12.06 7.50
CA THR A 248 -1.30 11.21 6.43
C THR A 248 -1.11 9.75 6.80
N ILE A 249 -2.03 8.90 6.38
CA ILE A 249 -1.90 7.45 6.54
C ILE A 249 -2.46 6.75 5.29
N ASP A 250 -1.75 5.73 4.81
CA ASP A 250 -2.28 4.87 3.74
C ASP A 250 -3.56 4.16 4.23
N THR A 251 -4.69 4.34 3.52
CA THR A 251 -6.01 3.80 3.92
C THR A 251 -6.42 2.53 3.19
N LEU A 252 -5.76 2.22 2.05
CA LEU A 252 -5.96 1.01 1.27
C LEU A 252 -4.61 0.43 0.91
N ILE A 253 -4.33 -0.77 1.39
CA ILE A 253 -3.06 -1.46 1.19
C ILE A 253 -3.27 -2.63 0.24
N ARG A 254 -2.45 -2.68 -0.80
CA ARG A 254 -2.35 -3.85 -1.67
C ARG A 254 -1.22 -4.76 -1.18
N VAL A 255 -1.55 -6.00 -0.88
CA VAL A 255 -0.56 -7.07 -0.71
C VAL A 255 -0.38 -7.73 -2.07
N ASN A 256 0.85 -7.73 -2.58
CA ASN A 256 1.16 -8.26 -3.91
C ASN A 256 1.14 -9.79 -3.92
N SER A 257 0.95 -10.37 -5.11
CA SER A 257 1.02 -11.83 -5.28
C SER A 257 2.39 -12.34 -4.83
N ASN A 258 2.40 -13.50 -4.17
CA ASN A 258 3.60 -14.12 -3.61
C ASN A 258 4.32 -13.27 -2.53
N SER A 259 3.64 -12.28 -1.94
CA SER A 259 4.12 -11.55 -0.77
C SER A 259 3.26 -11.82 0.46
N ASN A 260 3.91 -12.00 1.62
CA ASN A 260 3.24 -12.06 2.92
C ASN A 260 3.18 -10.70 3.62
N THR A 261 3.84 -9.68 3.09
CA THR A 261 3.95 -8.39 3.74
C THR A 261 3.58 -7.24 2.82
N ALA A 262 3.02 -6.18 3.41
CA ALA A 262 2.86 -4.88 2.78
C ALA A 262 3.00 -3.78 3.83
N GLN A 263 3.30 -2.55 3.40
CA GLN A 263 3.57 -1.44 4.32
C GLN A 263 2.42 -0.43 4.31
N ILE A 264 2.03 0.00 5.51
CA ILE A 264 1.23 1.20 5.78
C ILE A 264 2.21 2.30 6.15
N ARG A 265 2.15 3.46 5.49
CA ARG A 265 2.92 4.65 5.86
C ARG A 265 2.06 5.58 6.68
N LEU A 266 2.47 5.86 7.91
CA LEU A 266 1.94 6.95 8.73
C LEU A 266 2.96 8.09 8.72
N GLN A 267 2.58 9.25 8.17
CA GLN A 267 3.49 10.40 8.02
C GLN A 267 3.01 11.59 8.82
N ILE A 268 3.94 12.26 9.50
CA ILE A 268 3.65 13.35 10.43
C ILE A 268 4.65 14.46 10.18
N GLY A 269 4.16 15.67 9.94
CA GLY A 269 5.01 16.82 9.59
C GLY A 269 5.71 17.46 10.78
N TRP A 270 6.91 18.02 10.58
CA TRP A 270 7.68 18.66 11.66
C TRP A 270 6.92 19.76 12.44
N PRO A 271 6.10 20.64 11.81
CA PRO A 271 5.34 21.66 12.54
C PRO A 271 4.38 21.09 13.60
N VAL A 272 3.88 19.86 13.36
CA VAL A 272 3.02 19.15 14.32
C VAL A 272 3.82 18.74 15.55
N PHE A 273 5.07 18.34 15.38
CA PHE A 273 5.95 18.04 16.50
C PHE A 273 6.19 19.28 17.36
N ASP A 274 6.56 20.41 16.76
CA ASP A 274 6.84 21.65 17.53
C ASP A 274 5.65 22.12 18.35
N ALA A 275 4.46 22.12 17.75
CA ALA A 275 3.23 22.51 18.43
C ALA A 275 2.95 21.62 19.65
N ASN A 276 3.18 20.31 19.52
CA ASN A 276 2.92 19.34 20.59
C ASN A 276 4.06 19.25 21.62
N ILE A 277 5.31 19.57 21.26
CA ILE A 277 6.40 19.80 22.22
C ILE A 277 6.02 20.96 23.13
N THR A 278 5.61 22.09 22.55
CA THR A 278 5.22 23.29 23.29
C THR A 278 4.01 23.04 24.20
N ALA A 279 3.02 22.28 23.70
CA ALA A 279 1.82 21.94 24.45
C ALA A 279 2.01 20.78 25.47
N ASN A 280 3.21 20.20 25.57
CA ASN A 280 3.50 19.00 26.36
C ASN A 280 2.52 17.85 26.07
N LYS A 281 2.24 17.58 24.79
CA LYS A 281 1.33 16.53 24.33
C LYS A 281 2.09 15.42 23.61
N LYS A 282 1.66 14.19 23.86
CA LYS A 282 2.00 13.01 23.06
C LYS A 282 0.84 12.75 22.13
N PHE A 283 1.06 12.28 20.91
CA PHE A 283 -0.06 11.87 20.06
C PHE A 283 -0.05 10.36 19.83
N ALA A 284 -1.23 9.77 19.87
CA ALA A 284 -1.45 8.34 19.74
C ALA A 284 -2.44 8.04 18.62
N PHE A 285 -2.20 6.94 17.90
CA PHE A 285 -3.03 6.49 16.80
C PHE A 285 -3.52 5.08 17.08
N ALA A 286 -4.83 4.89 17.12
CA ALA A 286 -5.43 3.57 17.18
C ALA A 286 -5.78 3.12 15.77
N ILE A 287 -5.03 2.15 15.26
CA ILE A 287 -5.12 1.68 13.88
C ILE A 287 -5.64 0.25 13.86
N SER A 288 -6.53 -0.06 12.94
CA SER A 288 -7.00 -1.43 12.71
C SER A 288 -7.09 -1.74 11.23
N LEU A 289 -6.74 -2.95 10.85
CA LEU A 289 -7.10 -3.50 9.54
C LEU A 289 -8.62 -3.72 9.47
N SER A 290 -9.19 -3.56 8.29
CA SER A 290 -10.63 -3.76 8.03
C SER A 290 -10.87 -4.22 6.59
N ALA A 291 -12.02 -4.84 6.36
CA ALA A 291 -12.52 -5.21 5.02
C ALA A 291 -11.46 -5.75 4.05
N PRO A 292 -10.71 -6.81 4.42
CA PRO A 292 -9.79 -7.42 3.48
C PRO A 292 -10.58 -8.16 2.38
N THR A 293 -10.10 -8.11 1.14
CA THR A 293 -10.76 -8.81 0.01
C THR A 293 -10.48 -10.32 0.02
N ARG A 294 -9.48 -10.77 0.80
CA ARG A 294 -9.12 -12.17 1.04
C ARG A 294 -8.58 -12.32 2.47
N HIS A 295 -8.60 -13.54 3.00
CA HIS A 295 -8.13 -13.88 4.36
C HIS A 295 -8.93 -13.21 5.47
N ILE A 296 -8.57 -13.53 6.72
CA ILE A 296 -9.30 -13.07 7.90
C ILE A 296 -8.40 -12.25 8.79
N LEU A 297 -8.98 -11.30 9.52
CA LEU A 297 -8.23 -10.46 10.44
C LEU A 297 -7.96 -11.22 11.74
N HIS A 298 -6.72 -11.14 12.24
CA HIS A 298 -6.40 -11.66 13.57
C HIS A 298 -7.22 -10.91 14.62
N PRO A 299 -7.84 -11.58 15.62
CA PRO A 299 -8.78 -10.95 16.55
C PRO A 299 -8.19 -9.79 17.36
N THR A 300 -6.90 -9.89 17.71
CA THR A 300 -6.15 -8.89 18.49
C THR A 300 -5.11 -8.17 17.63
N SER A 301 -4.19 -8.92 17.03
CA SER A 301 -3.08 -8.39 16.24
C SER A 301 -3.43 -7.74 14.90
N SER A 302 -4.70 -7.66 14.50
CA SER A 302 -5.13 -6.78 13.40
C SER A 302 -5.21 -5.30 13.81
N LYS A 303 -4.97 -4.99 15.09
CA LYS A 303 -5.04 -3.65 15.66
C LYS A 303 -3.69 -3.27 16.26
N ILE A 304 -3.35 -2.00 16.28
CA ILE A 304 -2.15 -1.49 16.95
C ILE A 304 -2.41 -0.10 17.49
N ILE A 305 -1.78 0.25 18.61
CA ILE A 305 -1.67 1.64 19.06
C ILE A 305 -0.26 2.12 18.75
N VAL A 306 -0.12 3.20 17.99
CA VAL A 306 1.17 3.88 17.80
C VAL A 306 1.20 5.08 18.73
N LEU A 307 2.16 5.13 19.65
CA LEU A 307 2.36 6.25 20.57
C LEU A 307 3.62 7.02 20.16
N VAL A 308 3.46 8.30 19.87
CA VAL A 308 4.57 9.18 19.50
C VAL A 308 4.78 10.20 20.61
N GLU A 309 6.00 10.24 21.14
CA GLU A 309 6.43 11.23 22.10
C GLU A 309 7.31 12.26 21.38
N PRO A 310 6.85 13.51 21.19
CA PRO A 310 7.60 14.51 20.44
C PRO A 310 8.95 14.89 21.08
N THR A 311 9.08 14.68 22.39
CA THR A 311 10.22 15.11 23.21
C THR A 311 11.37 14.11 23.27
N VAL A 312 11.25 12.87 22.79
CA VAL A 312 12.35 11.87 22.78
C VAL A 312 13.42 12.16 21.71
N ASN A 313 13.74 13.44 21.51
CA ASN A 313 14.74 13.93 20.57
C ASN A 313 14.62 13.30 19.18
N LEU A 314 13.39 13.16 18.68
CA LEU A 314 13.17 12.89 17.26
C LEU A 314 13.97 13.95 16.48
N ASP A 315 14.60 13.57 15.35
CA ASP A 315 15.51 14.38 14.51
C ASP A 315 14.84 15.66 13.93
N ASN A 316 14.26 16.50 14.79
CA ASN A 316 13.34 17.58 14.48
C ASN A 316 14.08 18.62 13.65
N ASN A 317 13.60 18.81 12.43
CA ASN A 317 14.18 19.73 11.48
C ASN A 317 13.22 20.82 11.01
N SER A 318 12.21 21.15 11.81
CA SER A 318 11.30 22.26 11.52
C SER A 318 12.03 23.58 11.35
N TYR A 319 11.58 24.41 10.42
CA TYR A 319 12.10 25.77 10.25
C TYR A 319 11.97 26.59 11.55
N ILE A 320 13.08 27.14 12.06
CA ILE A 320 13.08 28.10 13.16
C ILE A 320 13.02 29.52 12.61
N THR A 321 11.96 30.27 12.91
CA THR A 321 11.94 31.71 12.66
C THR A 321 12.64 32.43 13.81
N GLY A 322 13.77 33.09 13.50
CA GLY A 322 14.46 33.94 14.46
C GLY A 322 13.83 35.32 14.57
N ASN A 323 14.41 36.17 15.43
CA ASN A 323 14.03 37.56 15.63
C ASN A 323 15.13 38.52 15.15
N GLY A 324 15.88 38.12 14.13
CA GLY A 324 16.90 38.94 13.50
C GLY A 324 16.35 40.25 12.95
N THR A 325 17.20 41.27 12.89
CA THR A 325 16.87 42.61 12.40
C THR A 325 17.63 42.99 11.14
N GLY A 326 18.59 42.18 10.70
CA GLY A 326 19.44 42.46 9.55
C GLY A 326 20.93 42.21 9.81
N LEU A 327 21.78 42.75 8.95
CA LEU A 327 23.24 42.77 9.11
C LEU A 327 23.75 44.21 9.28
N LYS A 328 24.85 44.36 10.01
CA LYS A 328 25.58 45.64 10.05
C LYS A 328 26.24 45.85 8.70
N ALA A 329 25.84 46.90 8.01
CA ALA A 329 26.33 47.26 6.69
C ALA A 329 27.27 48.46 6.80
N GLU A 330 28.48 48.31 6.31
CA GLU A 330 29.51 49.34 6.25
C GLU A 330 29.82 49.63 4.79
N TYR A 331 29.70 50.90 4.40
CA TYR A 331 29.86 51.37 3.03
C TYR A 331 31.08 52.29 2.91
N PHE A 332 31.93 52.04 1.93
CA PHE A 332 33.17 52.77 1.71
C PHE A 332 33.13 53.45 0.34
N SER A 333 32.85 54.76 0.34
CA SER A 333 32.77 55.55 -0.90
C SER A 333 34.15 55.81 -1.51
N ASN A 334 34.21 55.98 -2.83
CA ASN A 334 35.41 56.25 -3.62
C ASN A 334 36.50 55.18 -3.45
N ASN A 335 36.10 53.95 -3.18
CA ASN A 335 36.96 52.82 -3.03
C ASN A 335 36.25 51.48 -3.27
N GLN A 336 36.84 50.69 -4.16
CA GLN A 336 36.35 49.37 -4.55
C GLN A 336 36.98 48.21 -3.77
N GLN A 337 38.00 48.47 -2.94
CA GLN A 337 38.78 47.43 -2.27
C GLN A 337 38.41 47.33 -0.79
N LEU A 338 38.00 46.14 -0.32
CA LEU A 338 37.62 45.92 1.08
C LEU A 338 38.78 45.44 1.97
N ASP A 339 39.95 45.20 1.38
CA ASP A 339 41.14 44.85 2.15
C ASP A 339 41.49 46.03 3.06
N PHE A 340 41.61 45.73 4.36
CA PHE A 340 41.64 46.73 5.43
C PHE A 340 42.89 47.62 5.31
N ASP A 341 42.67 48.86 4.90
CA ASP A 341 43.65 49.95 4.87
C ASP A 341 43.51 50.90 6.08
N GLY A 342 42.60 50.59 7.02
CA GLY A 342 42.37 51.37 8.23
C GLY A 342 41.38 52.54 8.09
N ARG A 343 40.73 52.72 6.93
CA ARG A 343 39.77 53.82 6.73
C ARG A 343 38.44 53.60 7.49
N ALA A 344 37.77 54.70 7.83
CA ALA A 344 36.41 54.66 8.36
C ALA A 344 35.37 54.52 7.22
N PRO A 345 34.26 53.79 7.44
CA PRO A 345 33.15 53.74 6.48
C PRO A 345 32.47 55.11 6.34
N SER A 346 32.03 55.42 5.13
CA SER A 346 31.24 56.62 4.81
C SER A 346 29.83 56.54 5.37
N LEU A 347 29.26 55.33 5.40
CA LEU A 347 27.93 55.06 5.95
C LEU A 347 27.95 53.74 6.71
N VAL A 348 27.33 53.73 7.89
CA VAL A 348 27.05 52.51 8.67
C VAL A 348 25.56 52.46 8.96
N ARG A 349 24.91 51.34 8.65
CA ARG A 349 23.50 51.11 8.99
C ARG A 349 23.19 49.63 9.19
N ILE A 350 21.96 49.32 9.55
CA ILE A 350 21.45 47.95 9.51
C ILE A 350 20.66 47.77 8.23
N ASP A 351 21.06 46.81 7.41
CA ASP A 351 20.28 46.36 6.26
C ASP A 351 19.51 45.11 6.63
N GLU A 352 18.19 45.14 6.46
CA GLU A 352 17.30 44.05 6.86
C GLU A 352 17.60 42.75 6.12
N THR A 353 17.94 42.85 4.84
CA THR A 353 18.36 41.76 3.95
C THR A 353 19.35 42.30 2.92
N ILE A 354 20.13 41.41 2.31
CA ILE A 354 20.90 41.73 1.09
C ILE A 354 20.03 41.34 -0.11
N ASP A 355 19.14 42.24 -0.51
CA ASP A 355 18.23 42.10 -1.65
C ASP A 355 18.11 43.43 -2.40
N PHE A 356 19.22 43.82 -3.01
CA PHE A 356 19.36 45.08 -3.72
C PHE A 356 19.46 44.83 -5.21
N GLY A 357 18.67 45.55 -6.03
CA GLY A 357 18.78 45.49 -7.48
C GLY A 357 18.27 46.76 -8.14
N GLY A 358 18.54 46.91 -9.44
CA GLY A 358 18.14 48.07 -10.24
C GLY A 358 18.94 49.32 -9.90
N ASP A 359 20.23 49.32 -10.22
CA ASP A 359 21.18 50.42 -9.98
C ASP A 359 21.06 50.99 -8.56
N TRP A 360 21.09 50.07 -7.60
CA TRP A 360 20.87 50.40 -6.20
C TRP A 360 21.96 51.34 -5.65
N LEU A 361 21.55 52.46 -5.06
CA LEU A 361 22.46 53.35 -4.33
C LEU A 361 22.16 53.29 -2.83
N PRO A 362 23.14 52.98 -1.96
CA PRO A 362 22.90 52.90 -0.51
C PRO A 362 22.37 54.21 0.07
N SER A 363 22.96 55.33 -0.35
CA SER A 363 22.61 56.69 0.04
C SER A 363 23.37 57.69 -0.83
N SER A 364 22.93 58.96 -0.91
CA SER A 364 23.62 60.02 -1.66
C SER A 364 25.00 60.42 -1.12
N ILE A 365 25.35 59.98 0.10
CA ILE A 365 26.69 60.11 0.70
C ILE A 365 27.68 59.08 0.14
N VAL A 366 27.18 57.97 -0.42
CA VAL A 366 28.03 56.97 -1.08
C VAL A 366 28.16 57.34 -2.56
N SER A 367 29.37 57.23 -3.09
CA SER A 367 29.64 57.45 -4.52
C SER A 367 28.82 56.48 -5.38
N ASN A 368 28.34 56.95 -6.52
CA ASN A 368 27.50 56.13 -7.40
C ASN A 368 28.25 54.90 -7.94
N ASP A 369 29.48 55.15 -8.37
CA ASP A 369 30.46 54.14 -8.76
C ASP A 369 31.59 54.10 -7.73
N ASN A 370 32.52 53.17 -7.90
CA ASN A 370 33.74 53.09 -7.11
C ASN A 370 33.46 53.02 -5.61
N TYR A 371 32.66 52.07 -5.16
CA TYR A 371 32.45 51.86 -3.72
C TYR A 371 32.55 50.38 -3.36
N SER A 372 32.53 50.11 -2.08
CA SER A 372 32.46 48.75 -1.57
C SER A 372 31.64 48.70 -0.30
N SER A 373 31.09 47.52 -0.02
CA SER A 373 30.19 47.31 1.10
C SER A 373 30.54 46.02 1.83
N ARG A 374 30.49 46.04 3.16
CA ARG A 374 30.66 44.86 4.01
C ARG A 374 29.43 44.70 4.90
N TRP A 375 28.78 43.55 4.82
CA TRP A 375 27.70 43.15 5.73
C TRP A 375 28.21 42.13 6.73
N THR A 376 28.15 42.44 8.02
CA THR A 376 28.64 41.57 9.11
C THR A 376 27.57 41.28 10.15
N GLY A 377 27.63 40.06 10.69
CA GLY A 377 26.73 39.62 11.74
C GLY A 377 26.73 38.11 11.92
N GLU A 378 25.56 37.58 12.26
CA GLU A 378 25.33 36.16 12.39
C GLU A 378 24.11 35.71 11.57
N PHE A 379 24.20 34.54 10.96
CA PHE A 379 23.11 33.82 10.33
C PHE A 379 22.63 32.69 11.25
N LEU A 380 21.36 32.73 11.67
CA LEU A 380 20.70 31.60 12.34
C LEU A 380 20.25 30.59 11.30
N ALA A 381 20.80 29.38 11.32
CA ALA A 381 20.36 28.31 10.43
C ALA A 381 18.95 27.82 10.83
N PRO A 382 17.89 28.08 10.04
CA PRO A 382 16.52 27.66 10.39
C PRO A 382 16.35 26.15 10.49
N VAL A 383 17.16 25.42 9.73
CA VAL A 383 17.10 23.97 9.57
C VAL A 383 18.53 23.42 9.53
N ARG A 384 18.68 22.13 9.75
CA ARG A 384 19.89 21.36 9.55
C ARG A 384 19.92 20.88 8.10
N GLY A 385 21.06 20.96 7.46
CA GLY A 385 21.25 20.43 6.10
C GLY A 385 22.45 21.02 5.38
N GLU A 386 22.62 20.60 4.12
CA GLU A 386 23.54 21.24 3.18
C GLU A 386 22.85 22.46 2.56
N TYR A 387 23.34 23.64 2.92
CA TYR A 387 22.95 24.93 2.37
C TYR A 387 23.73 25.17 1.09
N ILE A 388 23.05 25.68 0.06
CA ILE A 388 23.70 26.29 -1.10
C ILE A 388 23.45 27.79 -1.03
N PHE A 389 24.48 28.57 -0.74
CA PHE A 389 24.41 30.03 -0.77
C PHE A 389 24.76 30.53 -2.18
N TYR A 390 24.12 31.63 -2.61
CA TYR A 390 24.34 32.25 -3.91
C TYR A 390 24.60 33.74 -3.77
N GLN A 391 25.57 34.22 -4.54
CA GLN A 391 25.82 35.62 -4.87
C GLN A 391 25.89 35.76 -6.40
N THR A 392 24.97 35.11 -7.12
CA THR A 392 24.98 35.08 -8.60
C THR A 392 24.32 36.28 -9.26
N ARG A 393 23.53 37.05 -8.49
CA ARG A 393 22.97 38.35 -8.88
C ARG A 393 23.66 39.40 -8.03
N TRP A 394 24.84 39.79 -8.48
CA TRP A 394 25.83 40.52 -7.70
C TRP A 394 26.75 41.23 -8.67
N ASP A 395 26.76 42.55 -8.58
CA ASP A 395 27.46 43.44 -9.50
C ASP A 395 28.20 44.48 -8.67
N ASP A 396 29.53 44.45 -8.57
CA ASP A 396 30.49 43.55 -9.21
C ASP A 396 30.92 42.39 -8.28
N GLY A 397 32.03 42.57 -7.55
CA GLY A 397 32.74 41.50 -6.85
C GLY A 397 32.03 41.04 -5.60
N ALA A 398 32.17 39.75 -5.29
CA ALA A 398 31.50 39.06 -4.20
C ALA A 398 32.48 38.23 -3.36
N ARG A 399 32.44 38.39 -2.04
CA ARG A 399 32.94 37.35 -1.12
C ARG A 399 31.85 37.01 -0.11
N LEU A 400 31.85 35.75 0.34
CA LEU A 400 31.01 35.28 1.43
C LEU A 400 31.87 34.46 2.37
N PHE A 401 31.83 34.82 3.64
CA PHE A 401 32.48 34.10 4.72
C PHE A 401 31.43 33.54 5.66
N ILE A 402 31.63 32.27 6.05
CA ILE A 402 30.86 31.61 7.10
C ILE A 402 31.84 31.14 8.18
N ASP A 403 31.65 31.59 9.41
CA ASP A 403 32.59 31.40 10.53
C ASP A 403 34.04 31.81 10.18
N GLY A 404 34.18 32.88 9.41
CA GLY A 404 35.47 33.43 8.98
C GLY A 404 36.15 32.65 7.85
N LYS A 405 35.57 31.55 7.37
CA LYS A 405 36.07 30.83 6.19
C LYS A 405 35.42 31.39 4.93
N ALA A 406 36.24 31.82 3.97
CA ALA A 406 35.77 32.19 2.64
C ALA A 406 35.14 30.96 1.95
N VAL A 407 33.85 31.04 1.65
CA VAL A 407 33.09 30.01 0.91
C VAL A 407 32.79 30.44 -0.51
N ILE A 408 32.66 31.75 -0.76
CA ILE A 408 32.70 32.38 -2.08
C ILE A 408 33.82 33.43 -2.02
N ASP A 409 34.72 33.43 -2.99
CA ASP A 409 35.86 34.34 -3.04
C ASP A 409 36.15 34.79 -4.48
N ASP A 410 35.36 35.75 -4.95
CA ASP A 410 35.50 36.34 -6.28
C ASP A 410 35.30 37.85 -6.22
N PHE A 411 36.36 38.55 -5.82
CA PHE A 411 36.35 40.01 -5.66
C PHE A 411 36.77 40.77 -6.93
N THR A 412 36.50 40.19 -8.10
CA THR A 412 36.77 40.78 -9.42
C THR A 412 35.76 41.89 -9.77
N THR A 413 35.92 42.52 -10.93
CA THR A 413 34.99 43.51 -11.50
C THR A 413 34.03 42.87 -12.51
N GLN A 414 33.65 41.63 -12.28
CA GLN A 414 32.68 40.95 -13.11
C GLN A 414 31.33 40.99 -12.41
N TRP A 415 30.32 41.44 -13.12
CA TRP A 415 28.93 41.36 -12.71
C TRP A 415 28.33 39.99 -13.01
N ASP A 416 27.36 39.57 -12.21
CA ASP A 416 26.51 38.38 -12.39
C ASP A 416 27.22 37.12 -12.90
N LEU A 417 27.84 36.38 -11.98
CA LEU A 417 28.48 35.11 -12.29
C LEU A 417 27.70 33.90 -11.78
N PRO A 418 27.28 32.97 -12.66
CA PRO A 418 26.60 31.74 -12.25
C PRO A 418 27.43 30.84 -11.32
N SER A 419 28.75 31.00 -11.32
CA SER A 419 29.70 30.25 -10.47
C SER A 419 29.76 30.74 -9.02
N ARG A 420 29.18 31.90 -8.68
CA ARG A 420 29.18 32.46 -7.33
C ARG A 420 28.16 31.77 -6.42
N PHE A 421 28.44 30.53 -6.09
CA PHE A 421 27.68 29.75 -5.11
C PHE A 421 28.61 28.85 -4.29
N ALA A 422 28.17 28.51 -3.08
CA ALA A 422 28.93 27.63 -2.21
C ALA A 422 28.04 26.71 -1.39
N LYS A 423 28.56 25.52 -1.08
CA LYS A 423 27.87 24.52 -0.27
C LYS A 423 28.43 24.48 1.15
N VAL A 424 27.56 24.55 2.15
CA VAL A 424 27.94 24.53 3.58
C VAL A 424 26.96 23.69 4.37
N THR A 425 27.43 22.74 5.18
CA THR A 425 26.57 21.98 6.10
C THR A 425 26.40 22.76 7.40
N LEU A 426 25.15 23.09 7.75
CA LEU A 426 24.83 23.82 8.97
C LEU A 426 23.88 22.99 9.85
N GLU A 427 24.06 23.11 11.16
CA GLU A 427 23.17 22.58 12.19
C GLU A 427 22.04 23.56 12.54
N ARG A 428 20.82 23.03 12.64
CA ARG A 428 19.61 23.77 13.01
C ARG A 428 19.78 24.52 14.33
N GLY A 429 19.32 25.77 14.37
CA GLY A 429 19.26 26.56 15.60
C GLY A 429 20.60 27.12 16.07
N LYS A 430 21.71 26.78 15.39
CA LYS A 430 22.99 27.44 15.60
C LYS A 430 23.07 28.74 14.81
N ARG A 431 23.77 29.70 15.39
CA ARG A 431 24.18 30.93 14.70
C ARG A 431 25.61 30.76 14.20
N TYR A 432 25.84 31.21 12.99
CA TYR A 432 27.15 31.19 12.33
C TYR A 432 27.52 32.63 12.01
N LYS A 433 28.78 33.02 12.21
CA LYS A 433 29.23 34.34 11.75
C LYS A 433 29.08 34.39 10.24
N ILE A 434 28.51 35.47 9.74
CA ILE A 434 28.35 35.71 8.31
C ILE A 434 28.96 37.06 7.96
N GLU A 435 29.76 37.07 6.90
CA GLU A 435 30.27 38.28 6.29
C GLU A 435 30.07 38.19 4.78
N ALA A 436 29.40 39.18 4.21
CA ALA A 436 29.23 39.31 2.77
C ALA A 436 29.89 40.60 2.32
N ASP A 437 30.73 40.50 1.31
CA ASP A 437 31.51 41.62 0.77
C ASP A 437 31.05 41.91 -0.65
N HIS A 438 30.93 43.20 -0.97
CA HIS A 438 30.56 43.71 -2.27
C HIS A 438 31.54 44.77 -2.75
N ARG A 439 31.86 44.67 -4.04
CA ARG A 439 32.65 45.65 -4.77
C ARG A 439 31.77 46.23 -5.87
N GLU A 440 31.75 47.54 -6.00
CA GLU A 440 31.14 48.26 -7.11
C GLU A 440 32.22 49.00 -7.88
N ASN A 441 32.45 48.65 -9.15
CA ASN A 441 33.41 49.34 -10.00
C ASN A 441 32.81 50.56 -10.69
N VAL A 442 32.11 50.32 -11.81
CA VAL A 442 31.43 51.32 -12.62
C VAL A 442 30.24 50.67 -13.30
N GLY A 443 29.15 51.41 -13.46
CA GLY A 443 28.03 50.98 -14.28
C GLY A 443 26.78 50.71 -13.46
N GLY A 444 26.22 49.51 -13.61
CA GLY A 444 25.06 49.09 -12.82
C GLY A 444 25.51 48.46 -11.51
N GLN A 445 24.60 48.36 -10.54
CA GLN A 445 24.94 47.77 -9.25
C GLN A 445 23.78 47.01 -8.60
N GLN A 446 24.10 45.85 -8.05
CA GLN A 446 23.15 44.99 -7.33
C GLN A 446 23.87 44.02 -6.38
N ALA A 447 23.16 43.58 -5.34
CA ALA A 447 23.66 42.56 -4.42
C ALA A 447 22.48 41.76 -3.86
N ARG A 448 22.44 40.46 -4.15
CA ARG A 448 21.44 39.52 -3.61
C ARG A 448 22.12 38.32 -2.97
N LEU A 449 21.89 38.13 -1.67
CA LEU A 449 22.31 36.92 -0.96
C LEU A 449 21.12 35.96 -0.84
N GLU A 450 21.23 34.84 -1.55
CA GLU A 450 20.19 33.80 -1.59
C GLU A 450 20.69 32.48 -1.00
N TYR A 451 19.78 31.61 -0.59
CA TYR A 451 20.11 30.22 -0.27
C TYR A 451 19.04 29.23 -0.71
N GLU A 452 19.41 27.95 -0.79
CA GLU A 452 18.49 26.81 -0.77
C GLU A 452 19.03 25.68 0.12
N VAL A 453 18.14 24.78 0.58
CA VAL A 453 18.49 23.61 1.41
C VAL A 453 17.62 22.44 0.93
N PRO A 454 17.96 21.81 -0.22
CA PRO A 454 17.13 20.76 -0.81
C PRO A 454 16.97 19.57 0.14
N SER A 455 18.02 19.26 0.90
CA SER A 455 18.04 18.23 1.96
C SER A 455 17.05 18.47 3.11
N ALA A 456 16.51 19.69 3.23
CA ALA A 456 15.46 20.08 4.17
C ALA A 456 14.19 20.60 3.45
N GLY A 457 14.03 20.32 2.15
CA GLY A 457 12.81 20.64 1.39
C GLY A 457 12.66 22.13 1.07
N ILE A 458 13.70 22.91 1.33
CA ILE A 458 13.83 24.31 0.93
C ILE A 458 14.33 24.29 -0.53
N ASN A 459 13.40 24.06 -1.45
CA ASN A 459 13.68 23.99 -2.88
C ASN A 459 13.53 25.38 -3.52
N GLY A 460 14.46 25.76 -4.38
CA GLY A 460 14.48 27.06 -5.06
C GLY A 460 15.16 28.15 -4.24
N ARG A 461 15.91 29.00 -4.93
CA ARG A 461 16.64 30.13 -4.35
C ARG A 461 15.66 31.09 -3.67
N ARG A 462 15.98 31.46 -2.43
CA ARG A 462 15.25 32.48 -1.67
C ARG A 462 16.24 33.45 -1.04
N ILE A 463 15.86 34.72 -0.94
CA ILE A 463 16.61 35.72 -0.17
C ILE A 463 16.82 35.21 1.27
N VAL A 464 18.01 35.42 1.82
CA VAL A 464 18.26 35.18 3.25
C VAL A 464 17.38 36.13 4.07
N PRO A 465 16.38 35.64 4.82
CA PRO A 465 15.37 36.51 5.40
C PRO A 465 15.90 37.26 6.64
N LYS A 466 15.41 38.49 6.82
CA LYS A 466 15.71 39.38 7.96
C LYS A 466 15.68 38.68 9.32
N SER A 467 14.65 37.84 9.53
CA SER A 467 14.46 37.09 10.77
C SER A 467 15.62 36.15 11.13
N GLN A 468 16.53 35.88 10.19
CA GLN A 468 17.69 35.00 10.37
C GLN A 468 19.01 35.74 10.45
N LEU A 469 19.00 37.06 10.31
CA LEU A 469 20.19 37.90 10.29
C LEU A 469 20.27 38.73 11.57
N PHE A 470 21.37 38.59 12.30
CA PHE A 470 21.64 39.33 13.54
C PHE A 470 22.83 40.25 13.32
N PRO A 471 22.70 41.57 13.49
CA PRO A 471 23.77 42.48 13.14
C PRO A 471 24.95 42.35 14.12
N ALA A 472 26.16 42.51 13.61
CA ALA A 472 27.35 42.64 14.45
C ALA A 472 27.22 43.90 15.35
N GLN A 473 27.85 43.85 16.53
CA GLN A 473 27.86 44.98 17.46
C GLN A 473 28.70 46.16 16.98
#